data_AF-H2AXE4-F1
#
_entry.id   AF-H2AXE4-F1
#
_cell.length_a   1.000
_cell.length_b   1.000
_cell.length_c   1.000
_cell.angle_alpha   90.00
_cell.angle_beta   90.00
_cell.angle_gamma   90.00
#
_symmetry.space_group_name_H-M   'P 1'
#
loop_
_entity.id
_entity.type
_entity.pdbx_description
1 polymer ?
#
loop_
_entity_poly.entity_id
_entity_poly.type
_entity_poly.pdbx_seq_one_letter_code
_entity_poly.pdbx_strand_id
1 'polypeptide(L)'
;MNKKKLKFQKRYDELLSRYYLTYPSIINVPFELGGFLKGPEDPHVILKKKKKYEEPIIIFNMHASEDGKRRIYAFHPHRKIDPLVKFSIEDRKVRHKEKNWAPFFSYHDESENSVFSRGFIHFIYTYAPLEILKCSLNDRICEMVFEASTIEASDKNKYGDMRGGTQFVKLPTDIPQVNGKQMWLGFPKSHSSGCGCGRHYYRPMLSLLVETHGAYHLELVVPTMDFERDVLSWDLKGSYCEGVSIMSPNSIAYWEVVEQDVENEKFDDYLGFTFSESDATTKVVVLKNVLNYILDIYKEKRIRDHFEISKESDNIIGNTLQCVKDKLWDDCAKYDKTHKKG
;
A
#
# COMPACT_ATOMS: atom_id res chain seq x y z
N MET A 1 6.00 -8.11 -45.28
CA MET A 1 5.35 -6.80 -45.04
C MET A 1 6.16 -5.71 -45.76
N ASN A 2 5.55 -4.87 -46.61
CA ASN A 2 6.24 -3.89 -47.48
C ASN A 2 6.94 -2.77 -46.65
N LYS A 3 8.20 -2.40 -46.98
CA LYS A 3 8.97 -1.32 -46.32
C LYS A 3 8.19 0.01 -46.22
N LYS A 4 7.37 0.35 -47.23
CA LYS A 4 6.52 1.56 -47.19
C LYS A 4 5.44 1.46 -46.11
N LYS A 5 4.82 0.29 -45.93
CA LYS A 5 3.81 0.02 -44.90
C LYS A 5 4.42 0.12 -43.50
N LEU A 6 5.63 -0.42 -43.30
CA LEU A 6 6.35 -0.32 -42.03
C LEU A 6 6.67 1.14 -41.65
N LYS A 7 7.13 1.95 -42.62
CA LYS A 7 7.43 3.38 -42.39
C LYS A 7 6.18 4.20 -42.07
N PHE A 8 5.07 3.92 -42.74
CA PHE A 8 3.79 4.54 -42.45
C PHE A 8 3.29 4.17 -41.05
N GLN A 9 3.35 2.88 -40.68
CA GLN A 9 2.96 2.41 -39.36
C GLN A 9 3.78 3.10 -38.26
N LYS A 10 5.12 3.16 -38.43
CA LYS A 10 5.99 3.84 -37.45
C LYS A 10 5.62 5.31 -37.27
N ARG A 11 5.35 6.04 -38.37
CA ARG A 11 4.93 7.45 -38.30
C ARG A 11 3.55 7.61 -37.66
N TYR A 12 2.63 6.68 -37.92
CA TYR A 12 1.31 6.65 -37.31
C TYR A 12 1.41 6.40 -35.80
N ASP A 13 2.21 5.43 -35.37
CA ASP A 13 2.44 5.12 -33.95
C ASP A 13 3.16 6.28 -33.23
N GLU A 14 4.14 6.92 -33.88
CA GLU A 14 4.80 8.14 -33.40
C GLU A 14 3.83 9.32 -33.25
N LEU A 15 2.78 9.40 -34.07
CA LEU A 15 1.78 10.45 -33.99
C LEU A 15 0.73 10.12 -32.93
N LEU A 16 0.27 8.87 -32.84
CA LEU A 16 -0.65 8.42 -31.82
C LEU A 16 -0.06 8.53 -30.41
N SER A 17 1.19 8.11 -30.21
CA SER A 17 1.88 8.16 -28.91
C SER A 17 2.04 9.57 -28.33
N ARG A 18 1.89 10.62 -29.16
CA ARG A 18 1.85 12.02 -28.69
C ARG A 18 0.57 12.34 -27.93
N TYR A 19 -0.55 11.71 -28.30
CA TYR A 19 -1.88 12.02 -27.76
C TYR A 19 -2.44 10.90 -26.88
N TYR A 20 -2.04 9.65 -27.14
CA TYR A 20 -2.58 8.46 -26.48
C TYR A 20 -1.47 7.63 -25.86
N LEU A 21 -1.81 6.95 -24.76
CA LEU A 21 -1.05 5.83 -24.23
C LEU A 21 -1.86 4.56 -24.55
N THR A 22 -1.25 3.65 -25.31
CA THR A 22 -1.86 2.35 -25.64
C THR A 22 -1.36 1.31 -24.65
N TYR A 23 -2.24 0.44 -24.17
CA TYR A 23 -1.86 -0.66 -23.28
C TYR A 23 -1.89 -2.01 -24.02
N PRO A 24 -0.97 -2.95 -23.71
CA PRO A 24 0.16 -2.80 -22.79
C PRO A 24 1.27 -1.89 -23.36
N SER A 25 1.98 -1.16 -22.48
CA SER A 25 3.11 -0.32 -22.87
C SER A 25 4.15 -0.22 -21.76
N ILE A 26 5.39 0.10 -22.16
CA ILE A 26 6.49 0.38 -21.25
C ILE A 26 6.44 1.85 -20.89
N ILE A 27 6.40 2.13 -19.58
CA ILE A 27 6.35 3.50 -19.08
C ILE A 27 7.76 4.04 -18.91
N ASN A 28 8.04 5.14 -19.61
CA ASN A 28 9.33 5.81 -19.56
C ASN A 28 9.34 6.83 -18.42
N VAL A 29 9.78 6.40 -17.24
CA VAL A 29 10.07 7.31 -16.12
C VAL A 29 11.49 7.85 -16.30
N PRO A 30 11.72 9.18 -16.23
CA PRO A 30 13.08 9.72 -16.30
C PRO A 30 13.84 9.40 -15.02
N PHE A 31 15.07 8.90 -15.18
CA PHE A 31 15.99 8.64 -14.08
C PHE A 31 17.45 8.80 -14.54
N GLU A 32 18.36 8.94 -13.58
CA GLU A 32 19.78 9.05 -13.88
C GLU A 32 20.44 7.70 -14.15
N LEU A 33 21.17 7.62 -15.26
CA LEU A 33 21.95 6.43 -15.60
C LEU A 33 23.20 6.33 -14.74
N GLY A 34 23.48 5.13 -14.24
CA GLY A 34 24.67 4.85 -13.43
C GLY A 34 24.53 5.28 -11.98
N GLY A 35 24.58 4.30 -11.07
CA GLY A 35 24.50 4.52 -9.63
C GLY A 35 23.53 3.56 -8.95
N PHE A 36 23.70 3.37 -7.65
CA PHE A 36 22.85 2.50 -6.85
C PHE A 36 21.51 3.20 -6.56
N LEU A 37 20.38 2.50 -6.78
CA LEU A 37 19.02 2.98 -6.46
C LEU A 37 18.56 4.25 -7.21
N LYS A 38 19.19 4.56 -8.35
CA LYS A 38 18.83 5.73 -9.15
C LYS A 38 17.59 5.55 -10.02
N GLY A 39 17.16 4.31 -10.27
CA GLY A 39 15.90 4.02 -10.98
C GLY A 39 14.70 3.95 -10.03
N PRO A 40 13.47 3.92 -10.58
CA PRO A 40 12.26 3.65 -9.80
C PRO A 40 12.32 2.29 -9.11
N GLU A 41 12.01 2.23 -7.82
CA GLU A 41 11.88 0.99 -7.06
C GLU A 41 10.54 0.94 -6.32
N ASP A 42 10.09 -0.27 -6.01
CA ASP A 42 8.88 -0.55 -5.23
C ASP A 42 7.63 0.16 -5.79
N PRO A 43 7.25 -0.04 -7.07
CA PRO A 43 6.12 0.65 -7.66
C PRO A 43 4.77 0.14 -7.14
N HIS A 44 3.90 1.06 -6.77
CA HIS A 44 2.49 0.83 -6.45
C HIS A 44 1.61 1.56 -7.46
N VAL A 45 0.63 0.85 -8.01
CA VAL A 45 -0.38 1.45 -8.89
C VAL A 45 -1.64 1.69 -8.07
N ILE A 46 -2.15 2.91 -8.10
CA ILE A 46 -3.44 3.27 -7.49
C ILE A 46 -4.31 4.00 -8.52
N LEU A 47 -5.60 3.67 -8.54
CA LEU A 47 -6.54 4.25 -9.48
C LEU A 47 -7.29 5.40 -8.82
N LYS A 48 -7.14 6.60 -9.37
CA LYS A 48 -7.97 7.74 -8.99
C LYS A 48 -9.27 7.69 -9.77
N LYS A 49 -10.39 7.45 -9.10
CA LYS A 49 -11.72 7.46 -9.70
C LYS A 49 -12.33 8.86 -9.56
N LYS A 50 -12.69 9.49 -10.69
CA LYS A 50 -13.55 10.67 -10.73
C LYS A 50 -14.85 10.30 -11.46
N LYS A 51 -15.92 11.08 -11.27
CA LYS A 51 -17.24 10.81 -11.90
C LYS A 51 -17.21 10.55 -13.41
N LYS A 52 -16.24 11.11 -14.14
CA LYS A 52 -16.17 11.07 -15.62
C LYS A 52 -14.99 10.29 -16.18
N TYR A 53 -13.97 10.00 -15.37
CA TYR A 53 -12.75 9.36 -15.85
C TYR A 53 -11.99 8.73 -14.69
N GLU A 54 -11.14 7.77 -15.04
CA GLU A 54 -10.22 7.15 -14.12
C GLU A 54 -8.78 7.49 -14.54
N GLU A 55 -7.93 7.76 -13.56
CA GLU A 55 -6.53 8.11 -13.79
C GLU A 55 -5.61 7.20 -12.95
N PRO A 56 -4.83 6.30 -13.57
CA PRO A 56 -3.84 5.51 -12.85
C PRO A 56 -2.70 6.42 -12.42
N ILE A 57 -2.24 6.25 -11.19
CA ILE A 57 -1.07 6.93 -10.64
C ILE A 57 -0.12 5.86 -10.14
N ILE A 58 1.15 5.99 -10.52
CA ILE A 58 2.21 5.06 -10.12
C ILE A 58 3.05 5.77 -9.06
N ILE A 59 3.02 5.24 -7.84
CA ILE A 59 3.84 5.69 -6.73
C ILE A 59 5.09 4.82 -6.67
N PHE A 60 6.26 5.41 -6.52
CA PHE A 60 7.50 4.67 -6.32
C PHE A 60 8.48 5.54 -5.57
N ASN A 61 9.57 4.94 -5.09
CA ASN A 61 10.70 5.69 -4.58
C ASN A 61 11.88 5.65 -5.56
N MET A 62 12.72 6.68 -5.51
CA MET A 62 13.92 6.78 -6.32
C MET A 62 14.95 7.67 -5.62
N HIS A 63 16.23 7.45 -5.87
CA HIS A 63 17.27 8.38 -5.42
C HIS A 63 17.23 9.70 -6.21
N ALA A 64 17.08 10.81 -5.49
CA ALA A 64 17.16 12.16 -6.00
C ALA A 64 18.60 12.66 -5.89
N SER A 65 19.28 12.84 -7.03
CA SER A 65 20.68 13.26 -7.04
C SER A 65 20.88 14.71 -6.64
N GLU A 66 19.85 15.54 -6.80
CA GLU A 66 19.86 16.95 -6.39
C GLU A 66 20.07 17.14 -4.88
N ASP A 67 19.60 16.22 -4.05
CA ASP A 67 19.74 16.29 -2.59
C ASP A 67 20.36 15.04 -1.96
N GLY A 68 20.79 14.08 -2.79
CA GLY A 68 21.48 12.86 -2.37
C GLY A 68 20.63 11.90 -1.55
N LYS A 69 19.29 11.98 -1.67
CA LYS A 69 18.36 11.25 -0.79
C LYS A 69 17.32 10.47 -1.56
N ARG A 70 16.78 9.40 -0.95
CA ARG A 70 15.67 8.63 -1.54
C ARG A 70 14.36 9.37 -1.25
N ARG A 71 13.57 9.59 -2.29
CA ARG A 71 12.32 10.37 -2.30
C ARG A 71 11.18 9.53 -2.87
N ILE A 72 9.96 9.94 -2.56
CA ILE A 72 8.74 9.34 -3.11
C ILE A 72 8.25 10.21 -4.27
N TYR A 73 7.84 9.54 -5.33
CA TYR A 73 7.37 10.15 -6.56
C TYR A 73 6.01 9.58 -6.93
N ALA A 74 5.20 10.40 -7.59
CA ALA A 74 4.02 9.97 -8.34
C ALA A 74 4.27 10.19 -9.84
N PHE A 75 3.95 9.20 -10.65
CA PHE A 75 3.98 9.32 -12.10
C PHE A 75 2.56 9.13 -12.66
N HIS A 76 2.15 10.05 -13.52
CA HIS A 76 0.85 10.11 -14.16
C HIS A 76 0.96 9.65 -15.63
N PRO A 77 0.68 8.38 -15.96
CA PRO A 77 0.92 7.84 -17.31
C PRO A 77 0.07 8.52 -18.39
N HIS A 78 -1.11 9.01 -18.01
CA HIS A 78 -2.04 9.68 -18.93
C HIS A 78 -1.72 11.16 -19.14
N ARG A 79 -0.73 11.72 -18.43
CA ARG A 79 -0.33 13.13 -18.56
C ARG A 79 0.95 13.26 -19.38
N LYS A 80 1.01 14.29 -20.21
CA LYS A 80 2.22 14.63 -21.00
C LYS A 80 3.00 15.80 -20.41
N ILE A 81 2.32 16.72 -19.74
CA ILE A 81 2.91 17.90 -19.10
C ILE A 81 3.14 17.56 -17.62
N ASP A 82 4.40 17.65 -17.18
CA ASP A 82 4.85 17.34 -15.82
C ASP A 82 4.23 16.05 -15.26
N PRO A 83 4.42 14.89 -15.92
CA PRO A 83 3.83 13.63 -15.46
C PRO A 83 4.47 13.12 -14.17
N LEU A 84 5.68 13.57 -13.85
CA LEU A 84 6.43 13.16 -12.66
C LEU A 84 6.32 14.23 -11.57
N VAL A 85 5.84 13.80 -10.40
CA VAL A 85 5.66 14.60 -9.19
C VAL A 85 6.62 14.05 -8.14
N LYS A 86 7.54 14.89 -7.64
CA LYS A 86 8.43 14.56 -6.51
C LYS A 86 7.85 15.19 -5.25
N PHE A 87 7.45 14.38 -4.28
CA PHE A 87 6.84 14.91 -3.06
C PHE A 87 7.86 15.52 -2.11
N SER A 88 7.39 16.51 -1.35
CA SER A 88 8.08 17.16 -0.24
C SER A 88 7.13 17.25 0.94
N ILE A 89 7.65 17.33 2.17
CA ILE A 89 6.82 17.47 3.38
C ILE A 89 7.03 18.89 3.90
N GLU A 90 5.94 19.62 4.10
CA GLU A 90 5.93 20.95 4.68
C GLU A 90 6.31 20.90 6.16
N ASP A 91 6.95 21.96 6.66
CA ASP A 91 7.32 22.14 8.08
C ASP A 91 8.18 21.03 8.70
N ARG A 92 8.72 20.11 7.88
CA ARG A 92 9.58 19.02 8.35
C ARG A 92 10.75 18.74 7.42
N LYS A 93 11.87 18.37 8.04
CA LYS A 93 13.01 17.84 7.31
C LYS A 93 12.71 16.42 6.84
N VAL A 94 12.48 16.27 5.53
CA VAL A 94 12.34 14.97 4.87
C VAL A 94 13.51 14.04 5.24
N ARG A 95 13.23 12.77 5.55
CA ARG A 95 14.22 11.77 5.97
C ARG A 95 15.26 11.55 4.87
N HIS A 96 16.38 10.93 5.23
CA HIS A 96 17.38 10.55 4.22
C HIS A 96 16.83 9.48 3.25
N LYS A 97 15.95 8.60 3.74
CA LYS A 97 15.38 7.51 2.97
C LYS A 97 13.86 7.50 3.12
N GLU A 98 13.17 8.10 2.15
CA GLU A 98 11.72 7.95 2.03
C GLU A 98 11.40 6.71 1.21
N LYS A 99 10.71 5.75 1.83
CA LYS A 99 10.32 4.46 1.25
C LYS A 99 9.12 3.88 2.01
N ASN A 100 8.42 2.95 1.39
CA ASN A 100 7.28 2.22 1.97
C ASN A 100 6.10 3.12 2.41
N TRP A 101 5.86 4.26 1.76
CA TRP A 101 4.63 5.02 1.99
C TRP A 101 3.47 4.27 1.31
N ALA A 102 2.39 4.00 2.03
CA ALA A 102 1.24 3.29 1.47
C ALA A 102 0.17 4.29 0.97
N PRO A 103 -0.08 4.38 -0.35
CA PRO A 103 -1.01 5.37 -0.90
C PRO A 103 -2.48 4.98 -0.71
N PHE A 104 -3.35 5.98 -0.56
CA PHE A 104 -4.81 5.86 -0.66
C PHE A 104 -5.47 7.17 -1.08
N PHE A 105 -6.72 7.11 -1.54
CA PHE A 105 -7.55 8.29 -1.81
C PHE A 105 -8.63 8.46 -0.74
N SER A 106 -8.71 9.67 -0.17
CA SER A 106 -9.78 10.02 0.77
C SER A 106 -11.14 10.09 0.04
N TYR A 107 -12.24 9.82 0.75
CA TYR A 107 -13.59 9.99 0.20
C TYR A 107 -13.91 11.47 -0.02
N HIS A 108 -13.31 12.37 0.76
CA HIS A 108 -13.50 13.82 0.62
C HIS A 108 -12.92 14.35 -0.70
N ASP A 109 -11.75 13.86 -1.11
CA ASP A 109 -11.00 14.36 -2.28
C ASP A 109 -11.61 13.95 -3.63
N GLU A 110 -12.51 12.97 -3.65
CA GLU A 110 -13.16 12.52 -4.89
C GLU A 110 -14.29 13.45 -5.36
N SER A 111 -14.79 14.29 -4.46
CA SER A 111 -15.85 15.26 -4.77
C SER A 111 -15.35 16.46 -5.58
N GLU A 112 -14.04 16.75 -5.53
CA GLU A 112 -13.42 17.88 -6.22
C GLU A 112 -13.29 17.65 -7.75
N ASN A 113 -14.35 18.05 -8.46
CA ASN A 113 -14.46 17.94 -9.92
C ASN A 113 -13.79 19.12 -10.65
N SER A 114 -12.56 19.48 -10.27
CA SER A 114 -11.76 20.39 -11.09
C SER A 114 -11.00 19.61 -12.16
N VAL A 115 -11.20 19.98 -13.43
CA VAL A 115 -10.43 19.48 -14.57
C VAL A 115 -8.96 19.95 -14.49
N PHE A 116 -8.74 21.11 -13.88
CA PHE A 116 -7.41 21.71 -13.74
C PHE A 116 -6.63 21.17 -12.54
N SER A 117 -7.32 20.67 -11.51
CA SER A 117 -6.68 20.10 -10.33
C SER A 117 -6.37 18.61 -10.49
N ARG A 118 -5.12 18.24 -10.24
CA ARG A 118 -4.69 16.86 -10.01
C ARG A 118 -5.24 16.31 -8.69
N GLY A 119 -5.70 17.19 -7.78
CA GLY A 119 -6.26 16.88 -6.47
C GLY A 119 -5.21 16.36 -5.49
N PHE A 120 -5.66 15.62 -4.48
CA PHE A 120 -4.81 15.12 -3.42
C PHE A 120 -4.70 13.59 -3.44
N ILE A 121 -3.65 13.08 -2.82
CA ILE A 121 -3.43 11.68 -2.46
C ILE A 121 -2.97 11.64 -1.01
N HIS A 122 -3.41 10.62 -0.27
CA HIS A 122 -2.98 10.41 1.10
C HIS A 122 -2.00 9.25 1.19
N PHE A 123 -1.13 9.28 2.20
CA PHE A 123 -0.20 8.20 2.48
C PHE A 123 -0.21 7.85 3.97
N ILE A 124 -0.19 6.56 4.27
CA ILE A 124 0.31 6.12 5.57
C ILE A 124 1.83 6.30 5.55
N TYR A 125 2.32 7.25 6.34
CA TYR A 125 3.73 7.60 6.45
C TYR A 125 4.47 6.69 7.43
N THR A 126 3.85 6.43 8.58
CA THR A 126 4.26 5.43 9.57
C THR A 126 3.03 4.75 10.17
N TYR A 127 3.17 3.49 10.61
CA TYR A 127 2.05 2.68 11.13
C TYR A 127 1.95 2.69 12.66
N ALA A 128 3.07 2.86 13.36
CA ALA A 128 3.13 2.83 14.81
C ALA A 128 4.28 3.73 15.33
N PRO A 129 3.99 4.97 15.74
CA PRO A 129 2.66 5.60 15.76
C PRO A 129 2.08 5.80 14.35
N LEU A 130 0.76 5.90 14.23
CA LEU A 130 0.11 6.14 12.93
C LEU A 130 0.29 7.60 12.53
N GLU A 131 0.88 7.82 11.36
CA GLU A 131 1.09 9.14 10.78
C GLU A 131 0.55 9.17 9.34
N ILE A 132 -0.29 10.15 9.03
CA ILE A 132 -0.93 10.30 7.71
C ILE A 132 -0.48 11.60 7.06
N LEU A 133 0.01 11.49 5.83
CA LEU A 133 0.30 12.63 4.96
C LEU A 133 -0.85 12.84 3.98
N LYS A 134 -1.19 14.10 3.73
CA LYS A 134 -1.99 14.53 2.58
C LYS A 134 -1.10 15.30 1.63
N CYS A 135 -0.98 14.83 0.40
CA CYS A 135 -0.09 15.39 -0.60
C CYS A 135 -0.88 15.95 -1.78
N SER A 136 -0.59 17.19 -2.14
CA SER A 136 -1.09 17.78 -3.38
C SER A 136 -0.36 17.18 -4.57
N LEU A 137 -1.12 16.66 -5.54
CA LEU A 137 -0.57 16.18 -6.81
C LEU A 137 -0.22 17.34 -7.76
N ASN A 138 -0.60 18.58 -7.41
CA ASN A 138 -0.32 19.78 -8.20
C ASN A 138 1.02 20.42 -7.81
N ASP A 139 1.12 20.91 -6.58
CA ASP A 139 2.28 21.66 -6.06
C ASP A 139 3.33 20.76 -5.41
N ARG A 140 3.01 19.47 -5.20
CA ARG A 140 3.92 18.41 -4.71
C ARG A 140 4.26 18.52 -3.22
N ILE A 141 3.53 19.37 -2.49
CA ILE A 141 3.69 19.59 -1.05
C ILE A 141 2.76 18.63 -0.30
N CYS A 142 3.29 18.06 0.77
CA CYS A 142 2.58 17.19 1.70
C CYS A 142 2.48 17.82 3.08
N GLU A 143 1.28 17.81 3.64
CA GLU A 143 1.00 18.21 5.01
C GLU A 143 0.71 16.97 5.88
N MET A 144 1.11 17.03 7.15
CA MET A 144 0.74 16.02 8.14
C MET A 144 -0.69 16.27 8.59
N VAL A 145 -1.62 15.37 8.27
CA VAL A 145 -3.04 15.50 8.66
C VAL A 145 -3.41 14.68 9.89
N PHE A 146 -2.55 13.73 10.28
CA PHE A 146 -2.72 12.95 11.49
C PHE A 146 -1.35 12.49 12.03
N GLU A 147 -1.11 12.67 13.33
CA GLU A 147 0.20 12.44 13.93
C GLU A 147 0.17 11.84 15.34
N ALA A 148 1.28 11.22 15.74
CA ALA A 148 1.51 10.68 17.09
C ALA A 148 1.30 11.70 18.23
N SER A 149 1.67 12.96 17.99
CA SER A 149 1.48 14.06 18.94
C SER A 149 0.00 14.36 19.18
N THR A 150 -0.84 14.17 18.16
CA THR A 150 -2.31 14.30 18.26
C THR A 150 -2.87 13.33 19.29
N ILE A 151 -2.23 12.16 19.47
CA ILE A 151 -2.69 11.09 20.35
C ILE A 151 -1.93 10.95 21.66
N GLU A 152 -0.99 11.86 21.95
CA GLU A 152 -0.03 11.72 23.08
C GLU A 152 0.62 10.33 23.13
N ALA A 153 0.92 9.74 21.95
CA ALA A 153 1.29 8.33 21.85
C ALA A 153 2.49 8.02 22.75
N SER A 154 2.35 7.01 23.60
CA SER A 154 3.47 6.55 24.42
C SER A 154 4.60 6.03 23.55
N ASP A 155 5.86 6.33 23.91
CA ASP A 155 7.04 5.78 23.24
C ASP A 155 7.05 4.24 23.22
N LYS A 156 6.31 3.59 24.14
CA LYS A 156 6.13 2.14 24.20
C LYS A 156 5.38 1.58 22.99
N ASN A 157 4.61 2.41 22.28
CA ASN A 157 3.80 2.01 21.14
C ASN A 157 4.52 2.22 19.79
N LYS A 158 5.82 2.54 19.83
CA LYS A 158 6.65 2.62 18.63
C LYS A 158 6.98 1.22 18.11
N TYR A 159 6.56 0.93 16.89
CA TYR A 159 6.83 -0.35 16.24
C TYR A 159 7.23 -0.15 14.78
N GLY A 160 8.53 -0.32 14.49
CA GLY A 160 9.13 -0.04 13.18
C GLY A 160 9.13 -1.21 12.19
N ASP A 161 8.70 -2.39 12.63
CA ASP A 161 8.73 -3.59 11.81
C ASP A 161 7.52 -3.67 10.86
N MET A 162 6.45 -2.90 11.11
CA MET A 162 5.35 -2.76 10.17
C MET A 162 5.69 -1.70 9.11
N ARG A 163 5.62 -2.08 7.84
CA ARG A 163 6.00 -1.26 6.69
C ARG A 163 4.92 -1.26 5.62
N GLY A 164 4.97 -0.24 4.75
CA GLY A 164 4.12 -0.20 3.57
C GLY A 164 4.29 -1.43 2.68
N GLY A 165 3.18 -1.81 2.08
CA GLY A 165 3.03 -2.96 1.21
C GLY A 165 2.15 -2.57 0.04
N THR A 166 0.90 -2.98 -0.01
CA THR A 166 -0.03 -2.50 -1.05
C THR A 166 -0.44 -1.04 -0.82
N GLN A 167 -1.08 -0.46 -1.84
CA GLN A 167 -2.01 0.64 -1.62
C GLN A 167 -3.19 0.22 -0.73
N PHE A 168 -3.85 1.20 -0.13
CA PHE A 168 -5.09 1.02 0.63
C PHE A 168 -6.28 1.38 -0.27
N VAL A 169 -7.19 0.43 -0.45
CA VAL A 169 -8.37 0.58 -1.32
C VAL A 169 -9.63 0.71 -0.49
N LYS A 170 -10.58 1.50 -0.99
CA LYS A 170 -11.89 1.67 -0.36
C LYS A 170 -12.66 0.35 -0.30
N LEU A 171 -13.56 0.25 0.66
CA LEU A 171 -14.53 -0.85 0.67
C LEU A 171 -15.45 -0.70 -0.57
N PRO A 172 -15.86 -1.82 -1.18
CA PRO A 172 -16.57 -1.81 -2.47
C PRO A 172 -18.04 -1.38 -2.38
N THR A 173 -18.61 -1.23 -1.19
CA THR A 173 -20.02 -0.86 -0.98
C THR A 173 -20.19 0.07 0.21
N ASP A 174 -21.25 0.88 0.18
CA ASP A 174 -21.68 1.70 1.32
C ASP A 174 -22.35 0.80 2.35
N ILE A 175 -21.68 0.58 3.48
CA ILE A 175 -22.11 -0.36 4.52
C ILE A 175 -22.84 0.44 5.62
N PRO A 176 -24.15 0.21 5.83
CA PRO A 176 -24.92 0.95 6.83
C PRO A 176 -24.36 0.85 8.26
N GLN A 177 -23.80 -0.32 8.61
CA GLN A 177 -23.24 -0.61 9.93
C GLN A 177 -22.02 0.27 10.28
N VAL A 178 -21.39 0.92 9.30
CA VAL A 178 -20.21 1.78 9.47
C VAL A 178 -20.47 3.17 8.92
N ASN A 179 -21.73 3.59 8.88
CA ASN A 179 -22.12 4.89 8.39
C ASN A 179 -21.37 6.01 9.16
N GLY A 180 -20.85 6.99 8.42
CA GLY A 180 -20.01 8.05 8.97
C GLY A 180 -18.53 7.69 9.14
N LYS A 181 -18.11 6.47 8.79
CA LYS A 181 -16.70 6.06 8.76
C LYS A 181 -16.20 5.97 7.33
N GLN A 182 -14.98 6.45 7.08
CA GLN A 182 -14.25 6.12 5.86
C GLN A 182 -13.32 4.96 6.14
N MET A 183 -13.33 3.97 5.25
CA MET A 183 -12.62 2.72 5.51
C MET A 183 -11.82 2.31 4.28
N TRP A 184 -10.60 1.84 4.52
CA TRP A 184 -9.71 1.31 3.50
C TRP A 184 -9.02 0.04 3.97
N LEU A 185 -8.94 -0.93 3.07
CA LEU A 185 -8.23 -2.18 3.29
C LEU A 185 -6.88 -2.14 2.57
N GLY A 186 -5.83 -2.61 3.24
CA GLY A 186 -4.51 -2.76 2.65
C GLY A 186 -3.73 -3.92 3.23
N PHE A 187 -2.69 -4.35 2.52
CA PHE A 187 -1.77 -5.36 2.99
C PHE A 187 -0.38 -4.73 3.25
N PRO A 188 -0.14 -4.22 4.47
CA PRO A 188 1.21 -3.87 4.90
C PRO A 188 2.08 -5.12 5.02
N LYS A 189 3.38 -4.93 5.27
CA LYS A 189 4.31 -6.04 5.48
C LYS A 189 5.04 -5.92 6.80
N SER A 190 5.28 -7.07 7.43
CA SER A 190 6.20 -7.17 8.54
C SER A 190 7.65 -7.16 8.04
N HIS A 191 8.55 -6.72 8.89
CA HIS A 191 10.00 -6.81 8.73
C HIS A 191 10.61 -7.19 10.06
N SER A 192 10.78 -8.48 10.30
CA SER A 192 11.52 -8.98 11.45
C SER A 192 12.94 -9.40 11.07
N SER A 193 13.83 -9.35 12.06
CA SER A 193 15.20 -9.81 11.97
C SER A 193 15.55 -10.62 13.21
N GLY A 194 16.28 -11.74 13.05
CA GLY A 194 16.78 -12.52 14.18
C GLY A 194 15.76 -13.46 14.83
N CYS A 195 14.63 -13.74 14.17
CA CYS A 195 13.60 -14.65 14.67
C CYS A 195 13.81 -16.14 14.30
N GLY A 196 14.92 -16.47 13.62
CA GLY A 196 15.27 -17.83 13.17
C GLY A 196 15.75 -17.82 11.73
N CYS A 197 14.89 -17.36 10.82
CA CYS A 197 15.08 -17.26 9.37
C CYS A 197 16.25 -16.37 8.85
N GLY A 198 17.06 -15.80 9.75
CA GLY A 198 18.17 -14.91 9.42
C GLY A 198 17.86 -13.42 9.57
N ARG A 199 18.39 -12.60 8.65
CA ARG A 199 18.43 -11.14 8.74
C ARG A 199 17.13 -10.47 8.34
N HIS A 200 16.39 -11.06 7.42
CA HIS A 200 15.23 -10.44 6.79
C HIS A 200 14.11 -11.46 6.63
N TYR A 201 13.05 -11.29 7.42
CA TYR A 201 11.81 -12.04 7.28
C TYR A 201 10.68 -11.04 7.01
N TYR A 202 10.12 -11.13 5.81
CA TYR A 202 9.01 -10.27 5.38
C TYR A 202 7.81 -11.14 5.07
N ARG A 203 6.66 -10.75 5.63
CA ARG A 203 5.36 -11.36 5.32
C ARG A 203 4.28 -10.31 5.16
N PRO A 204 3.27 -10.54 4.30
CA PRO A 204 2.06 -9.75 4.28
C PRO A 204 1.36 -9.78 5.63
N MET A 205 0.68 -8.68 5.94
CA MET A 205 -0.28 -8.50 7.01
C MET A 205 -1.55 -7.95 6.38
N LEU A 206 -2.70 -8.05 7.05
CA LEU A 206 -3.93 -7.37 6.61
C LEU A 206 -4.24 -6.24 7.57
N SER A 207 -4.61 -5.08 7.06
CA SER A 207 -4.97 -3.96 7.90
C SER A 207 -6.15 -3.17 7.36
N LEU A 208 -7.02 -2.75 8.27
CA LEU A 208 -8.16 -1.88 8.02
C LEU A 208 -7.88 -0.51 8.61
N LEU A 209 -7.64 0.48 7.75
CA LEU A 209 -7.54 1.88 8.13
C LEU A 209 -8.96 2.45 8.19
N VAL A 210 -9.25 3.18 9.26
CA VAL A 210 -10.53 3.87 9.46
C VAL A 210 -10.25 5.34 9.75
N GLU A 211 -11.10 6.22 9.21
CA GLU A 211 -11.15 7.63 9.52
C GLU A 211 -12.55 8.03 9.97
N THR A 212 -12.62 8.87 11.00
CA THR A 212 -13.87 9.43 11.52
C THR A 212 -13.61 10.83 12.07
N HIS A 213 -14.27 11.84 11.52
CA HIS A 213 -14.15 13.26 11.93
C HIS A 213 -12.70 13.79 11.99
N GLY A 214 -11.85 13.34 11.06
CA GLY A 214 -10.43 13.70 10.95
C GLY A 214 -9.48 12.84 11.80
N ALA A 215 -9.99 11.92 12.62
CA ALA A 215 -9.18 11.01 13.41
C ALA A 215 -8.97 9.69 12.65
N TYR A 216 -7.72 9.23 12.56
CA TYR A 216 -7.36 7.98 11.88
C TYR A 216 -6.92 6.92 12.90
N HIS A 217 -7.27 5.66 12.64
CA HIS A 217 -6.74 4.52 13.40
C HIS A 217 -6.72 3.25 12.55
N LEU A 218 -5.89 2.29 12.95
CA LEU A 218 -5.92 0.94 12.40
C LEU A 218 -6.90 0.11 13.23
N GLU A 219 -8.11 -0.09 12.72
CA GLU A 219 -9.16 -0.80 13.45
C GLU A 219 -8.95 -2.32 13.47
N LEU A 220 -8.32 -2.84 12.40
CA LEU A 220 -7.90 -4.23 12.31
C LEU A 220 -6.45 -4.29 11.87
N VAL A 221 -5.69 -5.15 12.54
CA VAL A 221 -4.37 -5.60 12.09
C VAL A 221 -4.31 -7.11 12.28
N VAL A 222 -4.42 -7.84 11.18
CA VAL A 222 -4.12 -9.27 11.16
C VAL A 222 -2.60 -9.41 11.07
N PRO A 223 -1.98 -10.24 11.92
CA PRO A 223 -0.55 -10.56 11.85
C PRO A 223 -0.14 -11.22 10.53
N THR A 224 1.05 -11.80 10.52
CA THR A 224 1.64 -12.40 9.31
C THR A 224 0.79 -13.51 8.68
N MET A 225 0.77 -13.51 7.36
CA MET A 225 0.12 -14.53 6.55
C MET A 225 1.00 -15.00 5.40
N ASP A 226 1.05 -16.32 5.21
CA ASP A 226 1.81 -16.99 4.16
C ASP A 226 0.86 -17.69 3.16
N PHE A 227 -0.46 -17.54 3.36
CA PHE A 227 -1.53 -18.20 2.60
C PHE A 227 -1.36 -19.73 2.49
N GLU A 228 -0.81 -20.34 3.55
CA GLU A 228 -0.47 -21.77 3.63
C GLU A 228 0.51 -22.22 2.54
N ARG A 229 1.47 -21.35 2.20
CA ARG A 229 2.47 -21.63 1.19
C ARG A 229 3.89 -21.44 1.70
N ASP A 230 4.74 -22.31 1.20
CA ASP A 230 6.18 -22.18 1.22
C ASP A 230 6.64 -20.98 0.38
N VAL A 231 7.52 -20.17 0.95
CA VAL A 231 8.11 -18.99 0.34
C VAL A 231 9.45 -19.35 -0.31
N LEU A 232 9.61 -19.00 -1.59
CA LEU A 232 10.82 -19.23 -2.37
C LEU A 232 12.05 -18.62 -1.67
N SER A 233 13.11 -19.41 -1.51
CA SER A 233 14.39 -19.00 -0.91
C SER A 233 15.10 -17.94 -1.76
N TRP A 234 15.95 -17.12 -1.15
CA TRP A 234 16.67 -16.03 -1.82
C TRP A 234 17.57 -16.48 -2.98
N ASP A 235 18.10 -17.71 -2.90
CA ASP A 235 18.90 -18.29 -3.98
C ASP A 235 18.06 -18.93 -5.10
N LEU A 236 16.73 -18.89 -4.97
CA LEU A 236 15.73 -19.40 -5.89
C LEU A 236 15.76 -20.93 -6.08
N LYS A 237 16.34 -21.69 -5.13
CA LYS A 237 16.50 -23.15 -5.27
C LYS A 237 15.56 -24.00 -4.41
N GLY A 238 14.83 -23.41 -3.47
CA GLY A 238 13.93 -24.14 -2.58
C GLY A 238 13.01 -23.22 -1.80
N SER A 239 12.53 -23.66 -0.64
CA SER A 239 11.66 -22.90 0.25
C SER A 239 12.23 -22.67 1.65
N TYR A 240 13.53 -22.94 1.80
CA TYR A 240 14.21 -22.87 3.09
C TYR A 240 14.39 -21.41 3.55
N CYS A 241 14.37 -21.23 4.87
CA CYS A 241 14.44 -19.93 5.52
C CYS A 241 15.86 -19.63 6.01
N GLU A 242 16.77 -19.28 5.10
CA GLU A 242 18.16 -18.96 5.45
C GLU A 242 18.53 -17.55 4.98
N GLY A 243 18.89 -16.67 5.93
CA GLY A 243 19.40 -15.33 5.66
C GLY A 243 18.31 -14.32 5.27
N VAL A 244 17.58 -14.59 4.19
CA VAL A 244 16.53 -13.71 3.64
C VAL A 244 15.35 -14.56 3.17
N SER A 245 14.17 -14.31 3.73
CA SER A 245 12.90 -14.88 3.30
C SER A 245 11.90 -13.74 3.09
N ILE A 246 11.58 -13.45 1.84
CA ILE A 246 10.75 -12.31 1.46
C ILE A 246 9.49 -12.83 0.79
N MET A 247 8.35 -12.48 1.38
CA MET A 247 7.05 -12.46 0.73
C MET A 247 6.52 -11.02 0.85
N SER A 248 6.71 -10.20 -0.18
CA SER A 248 6.36 -8.78 -0.13
C SER A 248 5.02 -8.54 -0.82
N PRO A 249 3.99 -8.01 -0.13
CA PRO A 249 2.78 -7.53 -0.79
C PRO A 249 3.08 -6.38 -1.75
N ASN A 250 2.52 -6.42 -2.96
CA ASN A 250 2.78 -5.46 -4.03
C ASN A 250 1.57 -4.56 -4.30
N SER A 251 0.41 -5.15 -4.63
CA SER A 251 -0.81 -4.40 -4.94
C SER A 251 -2.09 -5.22 -4.75
N ILE A 252 -3.18 -4.53 -4.42
CA ILE A 252 -4.56 -5.02 -4.60
C ILE A 252 -4.98 -4.69 -6.03
N ALA A 253 -5.04 -5.68 -6.91
CA ALA A 253 -5.37 -5.49 -8.32
C ALA A 253 -6.85 -5.13 -8.54
N TYR A 254 -7.74 -5.74 -7.77
CA TYR A 254 -9.18 -5.49 -7.79
C TYR A 254 -9.81 -5.95 -6.47
N TRP A 255 -10.98 -5.40 -6.15
CA TRP A 255 -11.87 -5.89 -5.11
C TRP A 255 -13.31 -5.64 -5.55
N GLU A 256 -14.05 -6.71 -5.84
CA GLU A 256 -15.36 -6.63 -6.47
C GLU A 256 -16.37 -7.48 -5.71
N VAL A 257 -17.55 -6.92 -5.47
CA VAL A 257 -18.72 -7.65 -4.96
C VAL A 257 -19.50 -8.14 -6.17
N VAL A 258 -19.61 -9.45 -6.31
CA VAL A 258 -20.28 -10.11 -7.44
C VAL A 258 -21.75 -10.35 -7.14
N GLU A 259 -22.08 -10.67 -5.88
CA GLU A 259 -23.44 -10.95 -5.43
C GLU A 259 -23.64 -10.51 -3.97
N GLN A 260 -24.88 -10.22 -3.60
CA GLN A 260 -25.29 -10.04 -2.22
C GLN A 260 -26.48 -10.95 -1.94
N ASP A 261 -26.31 -11.86 -0.99
CA ASP A 261 -27.38 -12.65 -0.41
C ASP A 261 -28.18 -11.74 0.55
N VAL A 262 -29.41 -11.39 0.12
CA VAL A 262 -30.30 -10.51 0.87
C VAL A 262 -30.88 -11.19 2.11
N GLU A 263 -31.04 -12.52 2.10
CA GLU A 263 -31.62 -13.26 3.23
C GLU A 263 -30.62 -13.36 4.39
N ASN A 264 -29.34 -13.60 4.08
CA ASN A 264 -28.29 -13.79 5.08
C ASN A 264 -27.42 -12.54 5.31
N GLU A 265 -27.67 -11.45 4.59
CA GLU A 265 -26.86 -10.21 4.59
C GLU A 265 -25.36 -10.48 4.34
N LYS A 266 -25.06 -11.43 3.44
CA LYS A 266 -23.69 -11.81 3.09
C LYS A 266 -23.34 -11.37 1.68
N PHE A 267 -22.10 -10.97 1.48
CA PHE A 267 -21.56 -10.58 0.19
C PHE A 267 -20.70 -11.69 -0.40
N ASP A 268 -20.81 -11.94 -1.69
CA ASP A 268 -19.82 -12.73 -2.42
C ASP A 268 -18.84 -11.76 -3.09
N ASP A 269 -17.69 -11.54 -2.43
CA ASP A 269 -16.65 -10.63 -2.90
C ASP A 269 -15.35 -11.35 -3.24
N TYR A 270 -14.66 -10.85 -4.26
CA TYR A 270 -13.37 -11.36 -4.73
C TYR A 270 -12.34 -10.23 -4.71
N LEU A 271 -11.24 -10.45 -3.99
CA LEU A 271 -10.10 -9.53 -3.90
C LEU A 271 -8.88 -10.17 -4.55
N GLY A 272 -8.41 -9.57 -5.65
CA GLY A 272 -7.17 -9.94 -6.32
C GLY A 272 -5.98 -9.24 -5.67
N PHE A 273 -5.09 -10.00 -5.05
CA PHE A 273 -3.91 -9.52 -4.35
C PHE A 273 -2.64 -10.06 -5.03
N THR A 274 -1.60 -9.23 -5.12
CA THR A 274 -0.31 -9.60 -5.71
C THR A 274 0.81 -9.47 -4.70
N PHE A 275 1.76 -10.40 -4.72
CA PHE A 275 2.96 -10.37 -3.90
C PHE A 275 4.17 -10.88 -4.68
N SER A 276 5.37 -10.52 -4.23
CA SER A 276 6.62 -11.07 -4.72
C SER A 276 7.27 -12.01 -3.73
N GLU A 277 7.98 -13.01 -4.23
CA GLU A 277 8.87 -13.85 -3.42
C GLU A 277 10.31 -13.63 -3.84
N SER A 278 11.19 -13.43 -2.84
CA SER A 278 12.63 -13.22 -3.05
C SER A 278 12.96 -12.18 -4.13
N ASP A 279 12.09 -11.16 -4.27
CA ASP A 279 12.16 -10.10 -5.28
C ASP A 279 12.34 -10.60 -6.73
N ALA A 280 11.97 -11.86 -7.01
CA ALA A 280 12.25 -12.52 -8.29
C ALA A 280 10.98 -13.00 -9.00
N THR A 281 9.98 -13.47 -8.24
CA THR A 281 8.73 -14.01 -8.79
C THR A 281 7.57 -13.17 -8.29
N THR A 282 6.60 -12.87 -9.16
CA THR A 282 5.33 -12.25 -8.77
C THR A 282 4.23 -13.30 -8.84
N LYS A 283 3.41 -13.37 -7.80
CA LYS A 283 2.25 -14.25 -7.71
C LYS A 283 0.98 -13.43 -7.50
N VAL A 284 -0.14 -14.00 -7.92
CA VAL A 284 -1.48 -13.47 -7.71
C VAL A 284 -2.26 -14.48 -6.86
N VAL A 285 -2.93 -13.99 -5.82
CA VAL A 285 -3.87 -14.74 -4.99
C VAL A 285 -5.21 -14.05 -5.06
N VAL A 286 -6.28 -14.84 -5.13
CA VAL A 286 -7.65 -14.35 -5.07
C VAL A 286 -8.23 -14.76 -3.72
N LEU A 287 -8.61 -13.77 -2.93
CA LEU A 287 -9.29 -13.96 -1.65
C LEU A 287 -10.78 -13.82 -1.89
N LYS A 288 -11.57 -14.70 -1.27
CA LYS A 288 -13.03 -14.68 -1.33
C LYS A 288 -13.59 -14.30 0.03
N ASN A 289 -14.69 -13.55 0.07
CA ASN A 289 -15.45 -13.18 1.27
C ASN A 289 -14.66 -12.29 2.25
N VAL A 290 -13.76 -11.43 1.76
CA VAL A 290 -12.97 -10.53 2.62
C VAL A 290 -13.89 -9.48 3.26
N LEU A 291 -14.92 -9.03 2.54
CA LEU A 291 -15.88 -8.06 3.05
C LEU A 291 -16.66 -8.63 4.24
N ASN A 292 -17.15 -9.88 4.13
CA ASN A 292 -17.83 -10.55 5.24
C ASN A 292 -16.93 -10.68 6.46
N TYR A 293 -15.66 -11.07 6.28
CA TYR A 293 -14.70 -11.15 7.38
C TYR A 293 -14.56 -9.82 8.13
N ILE A 294 -14.52 -8.69 7.41
CA ILE A 294 -14.47 -7.35 8.02
C ILE A 294 -15.77 -7.06 8.77
N LEU A 295 -16.93 -7.33 8.15
CA LEU A 295 -18.24 -7.03 8.74
C LEU A 295 -18.55 -7.87 9.98
N ASP A 296 -18.14 -9.14 9.99
CA ASP A 296 -18.36 -10.05 11.11
C ASP A 296 -17.61 -9.57 12.37
N ILE A 297 -16.48 -8.87 12.22
CA ILE A 297 -15.77 -8.24 13.35
C ILE A 297 -16.66 -7.20 14.06
N TYR A 298 -17.45 -6.41 13.33
CA TYR A 298 -18.40 -5.45 13.91
C TYR A 298 -19.64 -6.11 14.52
N LYS A 299 -20.00 -7.31 14.05
CA LYS A 299 -21.11 -8.09 14.62
C LYS A 299 -20.69 -8.79 15.92
N GLU A 300 -19.48 -9.33 15.97
CA GLU A 300 -19.00 -10.15 17.08
C GLU A 300 -18.31 -9.34 18.19
N LYS A 301 -17.67 -8.23 17.84
CA LYS A 301 -16.90 -7.42 18.79
C LYS A 301 -17.65 -6.14 19.14
N ARG A 302 -17.52 -5.72 20.39
CA ARG A 302 -18.01 -4.41 20.84
C ARG A 302 -17.02 -3.33 20.40
N ILE A 303 -17.21 -2.85 19.19
CA ILE A 303 -16.43 -1.76 18.60
C ILE A 303 -17.13 -0.45 18.92
N ARG A 304 -16.35 0.57 19.32
CA ARG A 304 -16.91 1.91 19.56
C ARG A 304 -17.32 2.54 18.23
N ASP A 305 -18.41 3.29 18.25
CA ASP A 305 -18.88 4.03 17.07
C ASP A 305 -17.86 5.07 16.62
N HIS A 306 -17.14 5.67 17.57
CA HIS A 306 -16.11 6.68 17.31
C HIS A 306 -14.80 6.34 17.99
N PHE A 307 -13.70 6.60 17.28
CA PHE A 307 -12.37 6.55 17.86
C PHE A 307 -12.12 7.81 18.68
N GLU A 308 -11.93 7.63 19.98
CA GLU A 308 -11.59 8.71 20.89
C GLU A 308 -10.12 8.63 21.24
N ILE A 309 -9.42 9.75 21.12
CA ILE A 309 -8.04 9.87 21.51
C ILE A 309 -7.97 9.91 23.04
N SER A 310 -7.41 8.87 23.65
CA SER A 310 -7.33 8.74 25.10
C SER A 310 -6.18 7.82 25.53
N LYS A 311 -5.84 7.86 26.82
CA LYS A 311 -4.90 6.89 27.43
C LYS A 311 -5.39 5.44 27.30
N GLU A 312 -6.71 5.23 27.27
CA GLU A 312 -7.27 3.90 27.07
C GLU A 312 -6.98 3.41 25.65
N SER A 313 -7.23 4.25 24.64
CA SER A 313 -6.94 3.96 23.23
C SER A 313 -5.45 3.71 23.01
N ASP A 314 -4.56 4.48 23.64
CA ASP A 314 -3.10 4.26 23.60
C ASP A 314 -2.72 2.89 24.19
N ASN A 315 -3.30 2.49 25.32
CA ASN A 315 -3.08 1.17 25.90
C ASN A 315 -3.60 0.03 24.99
N ILE A 316 -4.77 0.21 24.37
CA ILE A 316 -5.34 -0.78 23.43
C ILE A 316 -4.44 -0.94 22.21
N ILE A 317 -3.94 0.17 21.65
CA ILE A 317 -2.99 0.16 20.53
C ILE A 317 -1.71 -0.58 20.94
N GLY A 318 -1.14 -0.27 22.11
CA GLY A 318 0.05 -0.93 22.62
C GLY A 318 -0.12 -2.44 22.78
N ASN A 319 -1.23 -2.88 23.37
CA ASN A 319 -1.54 -4.30 23.53
C ASN A 319 -1.73 -4.99 22.17
N THR A 320 -2.44 -4.36 21.24
CA THR A 320 -2.63 -4.88 19.88
C THR A 320 -1.30 -5.06 19.15
N LEU A 321 -0.42 -4.04 19.20
CA LEU A 321 0.91 -4.11 18.60
C LEU A 321 1.77 -5.21 19.22
N GLN A 322 1.68 -5.40 20.54
CA GLN A 322 2.37 -6.47 21.23
C GLN A 322 1.89 -7.85 20.75
N CYS A 323 0.57 -8.07 20.63
CA CYS A 323 0.03 -9.31 20.06
C CYS A 323 0.50 -9.56 18.62
N VAL A 324 0.53 -8.52 17.78
CA VAL A 324 1.03 -8.62 16.40
C VAL A 324 2.51 -9.02 16.38
N LYS A 325 3.32 -8.39 17.24
CA LYS A 325 4.75 -8.69 17.37
C LYS A 325 4.99 -10.12 17.83
N ASP A 326 4.29 -10.56 18.87
CA ASP A 326 4.46 -11.90 19.42
C ASP A 326 4.09 -12.96 18.38
N LYS A 327 2.96 -12.78 17.68
CA LYS A 327 2.55 -13.69 16.62
C LYS A 327 3.54 -13.75 15.45
N LEU A 328 4.08 -12.60 15.03
CA LEU A 328 5.12 -12.53 14.00
C LEU A 328 6.37 -13.32 14.40
N TRP A 329 6.81 -13.19 15.66
CA TRP A 329 7.98 -13.89 16.18
C TRP A 329 7.74 -15.40 16.24
N ASP A 330 6.58 -15.82 16.74
CA ASP A 330 6.19 -17.22 16.79
C ASP A 330 6.12 -17.86 15.40
N ASP A 331 5.50 -17.17 14.44
CA ASP A 331 5.37 -17.64 13.05
C ASP A 331 6.73 -17.78 12.38
N CYS A 332 7.60 -16.79 12.52
CA CYS A 332 8.96 -16.86 11.97
C CYS A 332 9.76 -18.01 12.60
N ALA A 333 9.72 -18.15 13.93
CA ALA A 333 10.45 -19.21 14.63
C ALA A 333 9.91 -20.61 14.27
N LYS A 334 8.60 -20.73 14.04
CA LYS A 334 7.98 -21.97 13.55
C LYS A 334 8.42 -22.26 12.11
N TYR A 335 8.38 -21.26 11.23
CA TYR A 335 8.76 -21.39 9.83
C TYR A 335 10.24 -21.79 9.69
N ASP A 336 11.15 -21.21 10.47
CA ASP A 336 12.57 -21.58 10.52
C ASP A 336 12.77 -23.06 10.85
N LYS A 337 12.07 -23.57 11.88
CA LYS A 337 12.20 -24.97 12.32
C LYS A 337 11.79 -25.96 11.23
N THR A 338 10.76 -25.65 10.45
CA THR A 338 10.23 -26.55 9.42
C THR A 338 10.92 -26.39 8.06
N HIS A 339 11.60 -25.26 7.83
CA HIS A 339 12.21 -24.91 6.54
C HIS A 339 13.71 -24.70 6.66
N LYS A 340 14.41 -25.63 7.33
CA LYS A 340 15.87 -25.63 7.36
C LYS A 340 16.45 -26.04 6.02
N LYS A 341 17.59 -25.47 5.67
CA LYS A 341 18.38 -25.95 4.55
C LYS A 341 19.03 -27.27 4.95
N GLY A 342 18.74 -28.31 4.18
CA GLY A 342 19.31 -29.65 4.34
C GLY A 342 20.78 -29.72 3.95
#